data_AF-A0A962K945-F1
#
_entry.id   AF-A0A962K945-F1
#
_cell.length_a   1.000
_cell.length_b   1.000
_cell.length_c   1.000
_cell.angle_alpha   90.00
_cell.angle_beta   90.00
_cell.angle_gamma   90.00
#
_symmetry.space_group_name_H-M   'P 1'
#
loop_
_entity.id
_entity.type
_entity.pdbx_description
1 polymer ?
#
loop_
_entity_poly.entity_id
_entity_poly.type
_entity_poly.pdbx_seq_one_letter_code
_entity_poly.pdbx_strand_id
1 'polypeptide(L)'
;MMIIVIGLVMLIAGLFMPVATTERLLAEPDTYSILGGIRNLLENGNTSLALAITGFSVIFPIAKYIVILLIALRRGTLIAQGRVLRLLRFLGKWSMLDTFVIAVTFGAANLGILSDVQVRWGIYLYGAAVLISILVSVLLSWSLIDGGDKEDRQFSSSLLDRLLHTLSIVMFLGGLMLPLAQIDKWLFWENHYSVATALARFLREDESVLALLMLLFVVLMPLFRFLLVGVIRWLRRPGPGIIRLAELVDEWAMFDVYVLAMGLVFIKLNDHASVTLQMGFWLLAAAACLTWIDSARLHRQLNA
;
A
#
# COMPACT_ATOMS: atom_id res chain seq x y z
N MET A 1 7.10 -24.03 -1.87
CA MET A 1 6.73 -24.32 -0.47
C MET A 1 7.70 -23.67 0.52
N MET A 2 9.01 -23.90 0.40
CA MET A 2 10.02 -23.33 1.30
C MET A 2 9.97 -21.80 1.44
N ILE A 3 9.82 -21.05 0.33
CA ILE A 3 9.69 -19.59 0.34
C ILE A 3 8.47 -19.11 1.16
N ILE A 4 7.35 -19.85 1.10
CA ILE A 4 6.13 -19.52 1.86
C ILE A 4 6.39 -19.65 3.36
N VAL A 5 7.06 -20.73 3.76
CA VAL A 5 7.39 -20.99 5.16
C VAL A 5 8.36 -19.94 5.69
N ILE A 6 9.41 -19.60 4.91
CA ILE A 6 10.35 -18.53 5.27
C ILE A 6 9.60 -17.21 5.49
N GLY A 7 8.73 -16.83 4.55
CA GLY A 7 7.93 -15.63 4.68
C GLY A 7 7.02 -15.63 5.92
N LEU A 8 6.38 -16.76 6.22
CA LEU A 8 5.52 -16.90 7.40
C LEU A 8 6.33 -16.78 8.71
N VAL A 9 7.52 -17.37 8.77
CA VAL A 9 8.43 -17.24 9.92
C VAL A 9 8.87 -15.80 10.09
N MET A 10 9.23 -15.12 9.00
CA MET A 10 9.58 -13.69 9.03
C MET A 10 8.42 -12.80 9.46
N LEU A 11 7.18 -13.13 9.04
CA LEU A 11 5.98 -12.41 9.47
C LEU A 11 5.81 -12.51 10.99
N ILE A 12 5.86 -13.73 11.52
CA ILE A 12 5.75 -13.98 12.95
C ILE A 12 6.88 -13.25 13.69
N ALA A 13 8.13 -13.42 13.25
CA ALA A 13 9.27 -12.74 13.87
C ALA A 13 9.11 -11.21 13.87
N GLY A 14 8.68 -10.62 12.75
CA GLY A 14 8.45 -9.19 12.61
C GLY A 14 7.34 -8.64 13.52
N LEU A 15 6.30 -9.44 13.81
CA LEU A 15 5.23 -9.06 14.73
C LEU A 15 5.67 -8.93 16.20
N PHE A 16 6.64 -9.77 16.61
CA PHE A 16 7.15 -9.81 17.98
C PHE A 16 8.41 -8.95 18.18
N MET A 17 9.23 -8.81 17.15
CA MET A 17 10.46 -8.02 17.19
C MET A 17 10.15 -6.52 17.36
N PRO A 18 11.05 -5.76 18.00
CA PRO A 18 10.86 -4.33 18.18
C PRO A 18 10.91 -3.62 16.82
N VAL A 19 9.89 -2.79 16.56
CA VAL A 19 9.70 -2.03 15.32
C VAL A 19 10.12 -0.58 15.48
N ALA A 20 9.93 -0.03 16.68
CA ALA A 20 10.24 1.36 16.98
C ALA A 20 10.79 1.53 18.40
N THR A 21 11.61 2.56 18.60
CA THR A 21 11.96 3.05 19.93
C THR A 21 11.76 4.52 20.05
N THR A 22 11.18 4.92 21.17
CA THR A 22 11.04 6.32 21.52
C THR A 22 12.12 6.66 22.54
N GLU A 23 13.03 7.56 22.17
CA GLU A 23 14.03 8.05 23.11
C GLU A 23 13.37 9.06 24.06
N ARG A 24 13.59 8.88 25.37
CA ARG A 24 13.11 9.80 26.41
C ARG A 24 14.32 10.44 27.07
N LEU A 25 14.37 11.77 27.09
CA LEU A 25 15.51 12.55 27.61
C LEU A 25 15.91 12.23 29.07
N LEU A 26 15.03 11.61 29.86
CA LEU A 26 15.24 11.35 31.30
C LEU A 26 14.85 9.92 31.74
N ALA A 27 14.45 9.04 30.82
CA ALA A 27 13.97 7.69 31.14
C ALA A 27 14.57 6.66 30.19
N GLU A 28 14.52 5.39 30.58
CA GLU A 28 14.92 4.29 29.70
C GLU A 28 14.09 4.33 28.39
N PRO A 29 14.73 4.09 27.23
CA PRO A 29 14.06 4.11 25.94
C PRO A 29 12.99 3.01 25.86
N ASP A 30 11.78 3.39 25.48
CA ASP A 30 10.67 2.45 25.32
C ASP A 30 10.71 1.81 23.93
N THR A 31 10.92 0.49 23.87
CA THR A 31 10.84 -0.33 22.65
C THR A 31 9.44 -0.89 22.44
N TYR A 32 8.87 -0.68 21.26
CA TYR A 32 7.56 -1.21 20.88
C TYR A 32 7.65 -2.13 19.66
N SER A 33 7.07 -3.32 19.76
CA SER A 33 6.73 -4.19 18.62
C SER A 33 5.33 -3.84 18.10
N ILE A 34 4.90 -4.41 16.96
CA ILE A 34 3.53 -4.22 16.45
C ILE A 34 2.50 -4.69 17.48
N LEU A 35 2.71 -5.87 18.06
CA LEU A 35 1.84 -6.41 19.12
C LEU A 35 1.91 -5.57 20.39
N GLY A 36 3.09 -5.06 20.75
CA GLY A 36 3.26 -4.13 21.87
C GLY A 36 2.48 -2.83 21.65
N GLY A 37 2.50 -2.28 20.43
CA GLY A 37 1.74 -1.10 20.04
C GLY A 37 0.23 -1.33 20.11
N ILE A 38 -0.26 -2.49 19.62
CA ILE A 38 -1.67 -2.88 19.75
C ILE A 38 -2.10 -2.94 21.22
N ARG A 39 -1.29 -3.60 22.07
CA ARG A 39 -1.56 -3.70 23.50
C ARG A 39 -1.62 -2.32 24.16
N ASN A 40 -0.65 -1.46 23.88
CA ASN A 40 -0.60 -0.11 24.42
C ASN A 40 -1.83 0.73 24.00
N LEU A 41 -2.29 0.60 22.76
CA LEU A 41 -3.49 1.29 22.29
C LEU A 41 -4.76 0.81 23.01
N LEU A 42 -4.87 -0.50 23.28
CA LEU A 42 -5.99 -1.04 24.05
C LEU A 42 -5.97 -0.55 25.50
N GLU A 43 -4.81 -0.55 26.14
CA GLU A 43 -4.63 -0.07 27.53
C GLU A 43 -4.94 1.43 27.64
N ASN A 44 -4.63 2.22 26.60
CA ASN A 44 -4.92 3.65 26.53
C ASN A 44 -6.35 3.98 26.05
N GLY A 45 -7.24 2.99 25.94
CA GLY A 45 -8.64 3.20 25.54
C GLY A 45 -8.86 3.50 24.05
N ASN A 46 -7.81 3.46 23.23
CA ASN A 46 -7.84 3.70 21.78
C ASN A 46 -8.25 2.43 21.00
N THR A 47 -9.37 1.81 21.39
CA THR A 47 -9.83 0.51 20.88
C THR A 47 -10.06 0.51 19.37
N SER A 48 -10.59 1.60 18.80
CA SER A 48 -10.84 1.71 17.36
C SER A 48 -9.55 1.60 16.54
N LEU A 49 -8.48 2.27 16.99
CA LEU A 49 -7.16 2.22 16.33
C LEU A 49 -6.50 0.86 16.54
N ALA A 50 -6.59 0.30 17.74
CA ALA A 50 -6.07 -1.03 18.04
C ALA A 50 -6.71 -2.11 17.14
N LEU A 51 -8.03 -2.04 16.92
CA LEU A 51 -8.74 -2.95 16.01
C LEU A 51 -8.31 -2.75 14.55
N ALA A 52 -8.17 -1.50 14.10
CA ALA A 52 -7.70 -1.20 12.75
C ALA A 52 -6.31 -1.80 12.50
N ILE A 53 -5.35 -1.52 13.39
CA ILE A 53 -3.98 -2.05 13.30
C ILE A 53 -4.00 -3.57 13.41
N THR A 54 -4.73 -4.17 14.35
CA THR A 54 -4.84 -5.64 14.44
C THR A 54 -5.35 -6.27 13.14
N GLY A 55 -6.37 -5.66 12.53
CA GLY A 55 -6.88 -6.06 11.23
C GLY A 55 -5.78 -6.08 10.18
N PHE A 56 -5.17 -4.92 9.92
CA PHE A 56 -4.25 -4.72 8.81
C PHE A 56 -2.86 -5.34 9.03
N SER A 57 -2.36 -5.34 10.26
CA SER A 57 -1.00 -5.80 10.60
C SER A 57 -0.93 -7.28 10.96
N VAL A 58 -2.04 -7.88 11.41
CA VAL A 58 -2.04 -9.27 11.90
C VAL A 58 -2.99 -10.13 11.08
N ILE A 59 -4.27 -9.79 11.05
CA ILE A 59 -5.30 -10.65 10.46
C ILE A 59 -5.12 -10.77 8.94
N PHE A 60 -5.00 -9.66 8.22
CA PHE A 60 -4.85 -9.67 6.76
C PHE A 60 -3.59 -10.40 6.27
N PRO A 61 -2.37 -10.13 6.81
CA PRO A 61 -1.16 -10.84 6.41
C PRO A 61 -1.22 -12.35 6.70
N ILE A 62 -1.70 -12.74 7.89
CA ILE A 62 -1.84 -14.16 8.25
C ILE A 62 -2.84 -14.85 7.30
N ALA A 63 -4.00 -14.24 7.06
CA ALA A 63 -4.99 -14.76 6.13
C ALA A 63 -4.42 -14.93 4.72
N LYS A 64 -3.60 -13.98 4.25
CA LYS A 64 -2.93 -14.05 2.95
C LYS A 64 -1.97 -15.24 2.86
N TYR A 65 -1.13 -15.45 3.87
CA TYR A 65 -0.24 -16.63 3.91
C TYR A 65 -1.00 -17.94 3.95
N ILE A 66 -2.10 -18.03 4.71
CA ILE A 66 -2.96 -19.21 4.74
C ILE A 66 -3.54 -19.50 3.35
N VAL A 67 -4.08 -18.49 2.66
CA VAL A 67 -4.64 -18.67 1.31
C VAL A 67 -3.56 -19.10 0.32
N ILE A 68 -2.38 -18.48 0.35
CA ILE A 68 -1.23 -18.88 -0.50
C ILE A 68 -0.84 -20.34 -0.23
N LEU A 69 -0.76 -20.74 1.04
CA LEU A 69 -0.42 -22.11 1.42
C LEU A 69 -1.48 -23.12 0.97
N LEU A 70 -2.76 -22.79 1.13
CA LEU A 70 -3.89 -23.63 0.69
C LEU A 70 -3.85 -23.87 -0.82
N ILE A 71 -3.62 -22.82 -1.62
CA ILE A 71 -3.50 -22.96 -3.08
C ILE A 71 -2.25 -23.78 -3.43
N ALA A 72 -1.13 -23.57 -2.72
CA ALA A 72 0.11 -24.31 -2.95
C ALA A 72 -0.03 -25.81 -2.62
N LEU A 73 -0.84 -26.19 -1.62
CA LEU A 73 -1.07 -27.58 -1.21
C LEU A 73 -2.13 -28.29 -2.06
N ARG A 74 -3.19 -27.59 -2.48
CA ARG A 74 -4.30 -28.15 -3.27
C ARG A 74 -4.26 -27.67 -4.72
N ARG A 75 -3.10 -27.79 -5.35
CA ARG A 75 -2.90 -27.49 -6.78
C ARG A 75 -3.87 -28.35 -7.61
N GLY A 76 -4.85 -27.70 -8.23
CA GLY A 76 -5.79 -28.28 -9.20
C GLY A 76 -7.26 -28.02 -8.84
N THR A 77 -7.65 -28.32 -7.58
CA THR A 77 -9.07 -28.25 -7.15
C THR A 77 -9.51 -26.85 -6.72
N LEU A 78 -8.64 -26.09 -6.05
CA LEU A 78 -8.94 -24.71 -5.65
C LEU A 78 -8.69 -23.69 -6.77
N ILE A 79 -7.86 -24.05 -7.74
CA ILE A 79 -7.56 -23.23 -8.93
C ILE A 79 -8.78 -23.16 -9.85
N ALA A 80 -9.50 -24.29 -10.00
CA ALA A 80 -10.76 -24.34 -10.73
C ALA A 80 -11.86 -23.47 -10.08
N GLN A 81 -11.72 -23.15 -8.79
CA GLN A 81 -12.65 -22.31 -8.05
C GLN A 81 -12.16 -20.86 -8.06
N GLY A 82 -12.52 -20.09 -9.10
CA GLY A 82 -12.17 -18.67 -9.24
C GLY A 82 -12.49 -17.77 -8.03
N ARG A 83 -13.24 -18.25 -7.02
CA ARG A 83 -13.43 -17.61 -5.71
C ARG A 83 -12.12 -17.46 -4.92
N VAL A 84 -11.27 -18.49 -4.87
CA VAL A 84 -10.04 -18.46 -4.06
C VAL A 84 -9.03 -17.48 -4.65
N LEU A 85 -8.92 -17.45 -5.98
CA LEU A 85 -8.13 -16.46 -6.71
C LEU A 85 -8.63 -15.02 -6.46
N ARG A 86 -9.95 -14.79 -6.47
CA ARG A 86 -10.52 -13.48 -6.12
C ARG A 86 -10.20 -13.08 -4.68
N LEU A 87 -10.28 -14.01 -3.73
CA LEU A 87 -9.94 -13.76 -2.34
C LEU A 87 -8.46 -13.43 -2.17
N LEU A 88 -7.56 -14.15 -2.86
CA LEU A 88 -6.13 -13.87 -2.84
C LEU A 88 -5.83 -12.45 -3.36
N ARG A 89 -6.42 -12.07 -4.50
CA ARG A 89 -6.26 -10.71 -5.04
C ARG A 89 -6.80 -9.64 -4.10
N PHE A 90 -7.94 -9.90 -3.46
CA PHE A 90 -8.50 -9.01 -2.45
C PHE A 90 -7.54 -8.86 -1.26
N LEU A 91 -7.10 -9.95 -0.64
CA LEU A 91 -6.15 -9.93 0.49
C LEU A 91 -4.81 -9.28 0.12
N GLY A 92 -4.36 -9.45 -1.14
CA GLY A 92 -3.18 -8.81 -1.69
C GLY A 92 -3.24 -7.28 -1.56
N LYS A 93 -4.39 -6.69 -1.92
CA LYS A 93 -4.60 -5.23 -1.90
C LYS A 93 -4.60 -4.63 -0.48
N TRP A 94 -5.04 -5.37 0.52
CA TRP A 94 -5.15 -4.82 1.89
C TRP A 94 -3.94 -5.11 2.77
N SER A 95 -3.16 -6.17 2.45
CA SER A 95 -2.01 -6.59 3.26
C SER A 95 -0.83 -5.60 3.26
N MET A 96 -0.76 -4.65 2.34
CA MET A 96 0.29 -3.61 2.35
C MET A 96 -0.08 -2.37 3.17
N LEU A 97 -1.36 -2.21 3.54
CA LEU A 97 -1.84 -0.99 4.21
C LEU A 97 -1.04 -0.71 5.48
N ASP A 98 -0.76 -1.75 6.24
CA ASP A 98 -0.02 -1.64 7.48
C ASP A 98 1.42 -1.14 7.30
N THR A 99 2.17 -1.68 6.33
CA THR A 99 3.53 -1.20 6.01
C THR A 99 3.50 0.28 5.58
N PHE A 100 2.45 0.66 4.85
CA PHE A 100 2.25 2.03 4.43
C PHE A 100 1.91 2.98 5.58
N VAL A 101 1.02 2.58 6.49
CA VAL A 101 0.70 3.37 7.69
C VAL A 101 1.96 3.60 8.51
N ILE A 102 2.78 2.57 8.72
CA ILE A 102 4.01 2.73 9.50
C ILE A 102 4.98 3.68 8.78
N ALA A 103 5.17 3.52 7.46
CA ALA A 103 6.04 4.40 6.68
C ALA A 103 5.59 5.87 6.70
N VAL A 104 4.28 6.13 6.56
CA VAL A 104 3.73 7.50 6.61
C VAL A 104 3.78 8.05 8.04
N THR A 105 3.51 7.23 9.06
CA THR A 105 3.55 7.65 10.48
C THR A 105 4.97 8.01 10.90
N PHE A 106 5.94 7.16 10.56
CA PHE A 106 7.35 7.42 10.81
C PHE A 106 7.84 8.61 9.98
N GLY A 107 7.43 8.67 8.72
CA GLY A 107 7.64 9.82 7.88
C GLY A 107 7.18 11.11 8.54
N ALA A 108 5.99 11.11 9.12
CA ALA A 108 5.49 12.24 9.90
C ALA A 108 6.34 12.53 11.15
N ALA A 109 6.79 11.49 11.86
CA ALA A 109 7.66 11.66 13.04
C ALA A 109 8.94 12.42 12.69
N ASN A 110 9.63 12.03 11.61
CA ASN A 110 10.87 12.68 11.15
C ASN A 110 10.68 14.11 10.63
N LEU A 111 9.48 14.48 10.20
CA LEU A 111 9.14 15.89 9.90
C LEU A 111 9.06 16.76 11.18
N GLY A 112 9.40 16.18 12.34
CA GLY A 112 9.40 16.76 13.69
C GLY A 112 8.00 16.86 14.28
N ILE A 113 7.02 16.11 13.75
CA ILE A 113 5.62 16.16 14.18
C ILE A 113 5.41 15.30 15.44
N LEU A 114 6.23 14.27 15.61
CA LEU A 114 6.24 13.39 16.78
C LEU A 114 7.64 13.42 17.41
N SER A 115 7.75 12.95 18.66
CA SER A 115 9.01 12.70 19.36
C SER A 115 9.94 11.81 18.53
N ASP A 116 11.26 11.95 18.71
CA ASP A 116 12.28 11.18 17.99
C ASP A 116 12.01 9.67 18.13
N VAL A 117 11.65 9.04 17.03
CA VAL A 117 11.33 7.61 16.95
C VAL A 117 12.39 6.99 16.07
N GLN A 118 13.08 5.98 16.56
CA GLN A 118 14.07 5.23 15.78
C GLN A 118 13.47 3.91 15.28
N VAL A 119 13.67 3.62 13.99
CA VAL A 119 13.27 2.34 13.37
C VAL A 119 14.15 1.21 13.88
N ARG A 120 13.54 0.03 14.08
CA ARG A 120 14.25 -1.19 14.47
C ARG A 120 14.04 -2.37 13.53
N TRP A 121 14.84 -3.41 13.75
CA TRP A 121 14.90 -4.63 12.95
C TRP A 121 13.56 -5.30 12.67
N GLY A 122 12.58 -5.18 13.58
CA GLY A 122 11.25 -5.76 13.40
C GLY A 122 10.53 -5.27 12.14
N ILE A 123 10.69 -3.99 11.77
CA ILE A 123 10.02 -3.47 10.57
C ILE A 123 10.56 -4.11 9.30
N TYR A 124 11.87 -4.36 9.25
CA TYR A 124 12.51 -4.91 8.05
C TYR A 124 12.13 -6.38 7.88
N LEU A 125 12.06 -7.15 8.98
CA LEU A 125 11.59 -8.54 8.96
C LEU A 125 10.12 -8.62 8.52
N TYR A 126 9.27 -7.76 9.08
CA TYR A 126 7.86 -7.69 8.72
C TYR A 126 7.68 -7.27 7.24
N GLY A 127 8.36 -6.21 6.81
CA GLY A 127 8.34 -5.73 5.42
C GLY A 127 8.85 -6.80 4.44
N ALA A 128 9.94 -7.50 4.78
CA ALA A 128 10.45 -8.60 3.96
C ALA A 128 9.44 -9.76 3.86
N ALA A 129 8.74 -10.10 4.95
CA ALA A 129 7.65 -11.08 4.89
C ALA A 129 6.55 -10.63 3.93
N VAL A 130 6.09 -9.38 4.05
CA VAL A 130 5.07 -8.83 3.13
C VAL A 130 5.56 -8.91 1.67
N LEU A 131 6.80 -8.52 1.37
CA LEU A 131 7.39 -8.62 0.03
C LEU A 131 7.43 -10.07 -0.49
N ILE A 132 7.84 -11.03 0.35
CA ILE A 132 7.81 -12.46 0.02
C ILE A 132 6.39 -12.92 -0.29
N SER A 133 5.39 -12.50 0.51
CA SER A 133 3.99 -12.89 0.28
C SER A 133 3.49 -12.43 -1.10
N ILE A 134 3.95 -11.27 -1.55
CA ILE A 134 3.56 -10.72 -2.85
C ILE A 134 4.31 -11.43 -3.98
N LEU A 135 5.62 -11.63 -3.83
CA LEU A 135 6.41 -12.39 -4.79
C LEU A 135 5.83 -13.79 -5.01
N VAL A 136 5.44 -14.49 -3.94
CA VAL A 136 4.80 -15.79 -4.06
C VAL A 136 3.42 -15.69 -4.70
N SER A 137 2.60 -14.69 -4.33
CA SER A 137 1.29 -14.47 -4.95
C SER A 137 1.40 -14.30 -6.46
N VAL A 138 2.39 -13.53 -6.90
CA VAL A 138 2.72 -13.33 -8.31
C VAL A 138 3.17 -14.64 -8.95
N LEU A 139 4.20 -15.31 -8.42
CA LEU A 139 4.70 -16.58 -8.98
C LEU A 139 3.59 -17.63 -9.10
N LEU A 140 2.70 -17.66 -8.11
CA LEU A 140 1.54 -18.52 -8.12
C LEU A 140 0.59 -18.09 -9.25
N SER A 141 0.21 -16.82 -9.36
CA SER A 141 -0.68 -16.36 -10.43
C SER A 141 -0.14 -16.69 -11.83
N TRP A 142 1.16 -16.53 -12.08
CA TRP A 142 1.81 -16.96 -13.33
C TRP A 142 1.58 -18.46 -13.61
N SER A 143 1.86 -19.32 -12.63
CA SER A 143 1.70 -20.77 -12.77
C SER A 143 0.26 -21.24 -12.99
N LEU A 144 -0.73 -20.41 -12.62
CA LEU A 144 -2.15 -20.73 -12.74
C LEU A 144 -2.76 -20.26 -14.07
N ILE A 145 -2.10 -19.31 -14.76
CA ILE A 145 -2.63 -18.65 -15.96
C ILE A 145 -2.12 -19.31 -17.26
N ASP A 146 -0.99 -20.04 -17.22
CA ASP A 146 -0.40 -20.73 -18.40
C ASP A 146 -1.24 -21.91 -18.95
N GLY A 147 -2.49 -22.09 -18.49
CA GLY A 147 -3.42 -23.12 -18.98
C GLY A 147 -4.60 -22.62 -19.81
N GLY A 148 -4.70 -21.32 -20.12
CA GLY A 148 -5.82 -20.77 -20.87
C GLY A 148 -5.38 -19.94 -22.07
N ASP A 149 -5.72 -20.41 -23.27
CA ASP A 149 -5.69 -19.59 -24.50
C ASP A 149 -6.56 -18.34 -24.28
N LYS A 150 -5.93 -17.23 -23.92
CA LYS A 150 -6.58 -15.92 -23.92
C LYS A 150 -6.52 -15.43 -25.36
N GLU A 151 -7.56 -15.72 -26.13
CA GLU A 151 -7.81 -15.17 -27.48
C GLU A 151 -7.56 -13.66 -27.52
N ASP A 152 -7.20 -13.14 -28.70
CA ASP A 152 -7.02 -11.72 -28.98
C ASP A 152 -8.31 -10.92 -28.72
N ARG A 153 -8.52 -10.51 -27.47
CA ARG A 153 -9.70 -9.73 -27.07
C ARG A 153 -9.62 -8.32 -27.67
N GLN A 154 -10.68 -7.93 -28.36
CA GLN A 154 -10.81 -6.61 -28.95
C GLN A 154 -11.43 -5.63 -27.94
N PHE A 155 -10.66 -4.64 -27.52
CA PHE A 155 -11.08 -3.59 -26.62
C PHE A 155 -11.68 -2.42 -27.40
N SER A 156 -12.94 -2.11 -27.11
CA SER A 156 -13.58 -0.88 -27.54
C SER A 156 -13.61 0.11 -26.38
N SER A 157 -12.64 1.03 -26.34
CA SER A 157 -12.63 2.11 -25.35
C SER A 157 -13.69 3.15 -25.70
N SER A 158 -14.67 3.37 -24.83
CA SER A 158 -15.59 4.51 -24.99
C SER A 158 -14.87 5.84 -24.74
N LEU A 159 -15.43 6.96 -25.21
CA LEU A 159 -14.91 8.30 -24.89
C LEU A 159 -14.83 8.52 -23.37
N LEU A 160 -15.83 8.02 -22.65
CA LEU A 160 -15.89 8.08 -21.19
C LEU A 160 -14.69 7.37 -20.56
N ASP A 161 -14.32 6.17 -21.03
CA ASP A 161 -13.18 5.42 -20.47
C ASP A 161 -11.84 6.15 -20.69
N ARG A 162 -11.70 6.85 -21.83
CA ARG A 162 -10.52 7.69 -22.09
C ARG A 162 -10.49 8.91 -21.18
N LEU A 163 -11.62 9.59 -21.00
CA LEU A 163 -11.74 10.76 -20.14
C LEU A 163 -11.49 10.42 -18.67
N LEU A 164 -12.03 9.29 -18.17
CA LEU A 164 -11.76 8.83 -16.81
C LEU A 164 -10.26 8.59 -16.60
N HIS A 165 -9.62 7.94 -17.57
CA HIS A 165 -8.19 7.66 -17.50
C HIS A 165 -7.34 8.93 -17.47
N THR A 166 -7.57 9.84 -18.42
CA THR A 166 -6.81 11.08 -18.50
C THR A 166 -7.05 11.95 -17.27
N LEU A 167 -8.29 12.05 -16.80
CA LEU A 167 -8.63 12.76 -15.56
C LEU A 167 -7.94 12.15 -14.35
N SER A 168 -7.90 10.81 -14.24
CA SER A 168 -7.22 10.13 -13.13
C SER A 168 -5.72 10.43 -13.09
N ILE A 169 -5.05 10.50 -14.26
CA ILE A 169 -3.63 10.87 -14.36
C ILE A 169 -3.43 12.32 -13.94
N VAL A 170 -4.27 13.24 -14.42
CA VAL A 170 -4.17 14.67 -14.07
C VAL A 170 -4.36 14.88 -12.57
N MET A 171 -5.37 14.24 -11.97
CA MET A 171 -5.62 14.34 -10.54
C MET A 171 -4.51 13.67 -9.72
N PHE A 172 -3.97 12.55 -10.17
CA PHE A 172 -2.85 11.89 -9.51
C PHE A 172 -1.60 12.78 -9.51
N LEU A 173 -1.19 13.29 -10.67
CA LEU A 173 -0.03 14.19 -10.78
C LEU A 173 -0.23 15.48 -9.97
N GLY A 174 -1.43 16.08 -10.03
CA GLY A 174 -1.77 17.24 -9.20
C GLY A 174 -1.70 16.92 -7.71
N GLY A 175 -2.21 15.75 -7.30
CA GLY A 175 -2.17 15.30 -5.91
C GLY A 175 -0.76 15.00 -5.38
N LEU A 176 0.17 14.57 -6.23
CA LEU A 176 1.58 14.39 -5.84
C LEU A 176 2.32 15.72 -5.64
N MET A 177 1.98 16.74 -6.42
CA MET A 177 2.68 18.03 -6.44
C MET A 177 2.13 19.00 -5.39
N LEU A 178 0.81 19.03 -5.19
CA LEU A 178 0.16 19.94 -4.25
C LEU A 178 0.35 19.51 -2.79
N PRO A 179 0.22 20.44 -1.82
CA PRO A 179 0.22 20.11 -0.41
C PRO A 179 -0.85 19.07 -0.07
N LEU A 180 -0.45 18.00 0.62
CA LEU A 180 -1.31 16.95 1.15
C LEU A 180 -1.83 17.30 2.55
N ALA A 181 -0.95 17.84 3.38
CA ALA A 181 -1.25 18.23 4.74
C ALA A 181 -0.53 19.54 5.07
N GLN A 182 -1.22 20.37 5.84
CA GLN A 182 -0.65 21.50 6.52
C GLN A 182 -0.63 21.18 8.02
N ILE A 183 0.46 21.59 8.66
CA ILE A 183 0.65 21.41 10.10
C ILE A 183 0.98 22.76 10.68
N ASP A 184 0.15 23.19 11.63
CA ASP A 184 0.36 24.45 12.33
C ASP A 184 1.24 24.16 13.54
N LYS A 185 2.55 24.42 13.39
CA LYS A 185 3.48 24.37 14.51
C LYS A 185 3.51 25.77 15.12
N TRP A 186 2.71 25.95 16.17
CA TRP A 186 2.56 27.24 16.86
C TRP A 186 1.90 28.31 15.98
N LEU A 187 1.36 29.37 16.59
CA LEU A 187 0.50 30.37 15.95
C LEU A 187 1.13 31.15 14.74
N PHE A 188 2.39 30.89 14.38
CA PHE A 188 3.16 31.69 13.42
C PHE A 188 3.90 30.90 12.32
N TRP A 189 3.97 29.56 12.38
CA TRP A 189 4.67 28.76 11.37
C TRP A 189 3.76 27.68 10.76
N GLU A 190 3.34 27.93 9.52
CA GLU A 190 2.58 26.98 8.71
C GLU A 190 3.51 26.21 7.78
N ASN A 191 3.61 24.89 7.95
CA ASN A 191 4.38 24.04 7.04
C ASN A 191 3.45 23.21 6.15
N HIS A 192 3.70 23.29 4.84
CA HIS A 192 2.97 22.53 3.83
C HIS A 192 3.80 21.32 3.38
N TYR A 193 3.18 20.14 3.39
CA TYR A 193 3.84 18.88 3.05
C TYR A 193 3.17 18.23 1.84
N SER A 194 3.93 17.95 0.78
CA SER A 194 3.52 17.17 -0.38
C SER A 194 4.35 15.88 -0.47
N VAL A 195 4.00 14.97 -1.39
CA VAL A 195 4.80 13.75 -1.63
C VAL A 195 6.24 14.12 -2.00
N ALA A 196 6.40 15.15 -2.84
CA ALA A 196 7.72 15.60 -3.30
C ALA A 196 8.58 16.16 -2.15
N THR A 197 7.99 16.96 -1.25
CA THR A 197 8.74 17.50 -0.11
C THR A 197 9.10 16.44 0.91
N ALA A 198 8.21 15.46 1.15
CA ALA A 198 8.50 14.30 1.99
C ALA A 198 9.67 13.46 1.43
N LEU A 199 9.64 13.14 0.13
CA LEU A 199 10.72 12.41 -0.55
C LEU A 199 12.06 13.15 -0.45
N ALA A 200 12.05 14.47 -0.72
CA ALA A 200 13.25 15.29 -0.66
C ALA A 200 13.85 15.37 0.76
N ARG A 201 13.03 15.29 1.81
CA ARG A 201 13.50 15.23 3.19
C ARG A 201 14.07 13.87 3.56
N PHE A 202 13.40 12.77 3.21
CA PHE A 202 13.94 11.42 3.48
C PHE A 202 15.28 11.18 2.80
N LEU A 203 15.49 11.72 1.60
CA LEU A 203 16.77 11.65 0.91
C LEU A 203 17.88 12.49 1.59
N ARG A 204 17.52 13.54 2.33
CA ARG A 204 18.48 14.39 3.08
C ARG A 204 18.78 13.86 4.47
N GLU A 205 17.81 13.20 5.10
CA GLU A 205 17.89 12.65 6.47
C GLU A 205 18.48 11.23 6.52
N ASP A 206 19.08 10.76 5.41
CA ASP A 206 19.66 9.41 5.25
C ASP A 206 18.65 8.25 5.43
N GLU A 207 17.36 8.57 5.39
CA GLU A 207 16.23 7.62 5.46
C GLU A 207 15.94 6.99 4.08
N SER A 208 16.99 6.47 3.45
CA SER A 208 17.00 5.97 2.08
C SER A 208 15.95 4.89 1.81
N VAL A 209 15.69 4.03 2.79
CA VAL A 209 14.69 2.95 2.67
C VAL A 209 13.28 3.53 2.52
N LEU A 210 12.90 4.51 3.34
CA LEU A 210 11.58 5.12 3.28
C LEU A 210 11.40 5.96 2.03
N ALA A 211 12.45 6.68 1.62
CA ALA A 211 12.47 7.39 0.35
C ALA A 211 12.26 6.42 -0.82
N LEU A 212 12.95 5.28 -0.83
CA LEU A 212 12.80 4.26 -1.87
C LEU A 212 11.40 3.66 -1.88
N LEU A 213 10.83 3.31 -0.73
CA LEU A 213 9.47 2.77 -0.63
C LEU A 213 8.44 3.78 -1.13
N MET A 214 8.56 5.04 -0.71
CA MET A 214 7.68 6.11 -1.16
C MET A 214 7.80 6.36 -2.66
N LEU A 215 9.02 6.45 -3.19
CA LEU A 215 9.26 6.61 -4.62
C LEU A 215 8.68 5.43 -5.41
N LEU A 216 8.97 4.19 -4.99
CA LEU A 216 8.54 3.00 -5.72
C LEU A 216 7.03 2.83 -5.70
N PHE A 217 6.39 2.92 -4.52
CA PHE A 217 5.00 2.53 -4.36
C PHE A 217 4.00 3.70 -4.45
N VAL A 218 4.39 4.93 -4.06
CA VAL A 218 3.52 6.11 -4.16
C VAL A 218 3.62 6.76 -5.53
N VAL A 219 4.78 6.67 -6.20
CA VAL A 219 5.03 7.37 -7.47
C VAL A 219 5.19 6.40 -8.65
N LEU A 220 6.21 5.55 -8.65
CA LEU A 220 6.59 4.75 -9.82
C LEU A 220 5.54 3.69 -10.18
N MET A 221 5.06 2.89 -9.21
CA MET A 221 4.08 1.84 -9.45
C MET A 221 2.75 2.38 -10.00
N PRO A 222 2.13 3.42 -9.41
CA PRO A 222 0.94 4.04 -9.98
C PRO A 222 1.17 4.63 -11.38
N LEU A 223 2.29 5.30 -11.62
CA LEU A 223 2.63 5.82 -12.94
C LEU A 223 2.73 4.70 -13.97
N PHE A 224 3.36 3.59 -13.59
CA PHE A 224 3.48 2.41 -14.44
C PHE A 224 2.12 1.75 -14.71
N ARG A 225 1.22 1.72 -13.72
CA ARG A 225 -0.17 1.29 -13.92
C ARG A 225 -0.89 2.14 -14.95
N PHE A 226 -0.81 3.47 -14.82
CA PHE A 226 -1.44 4.39 -15.76
C PHE A 226 -0.91 4.18 -17.18
N LEU A 227 0.41 4.02 -17.32
CA LEU A 227 1.05 3.70 -18.59
C LEU A 227 0.48 2.40 -19.20
N LEU A 228 0.41 1.31 -18.44
CA LEU A 228 -0.07 0.01 -18.94
C LEU A 228 -1.53 0.05 -19.37
N VAL A 229 -2.39 0.69 -18.58
CA VAL A 229 -3.80 0.84 -18.93
C VAL A 229 -3.96 1.73 -20.17
N GLY A 230 -3.16 2.79 -20.29
CA GLY A 230 -3.09 3.62 -21.50
C GLY A 230 -2.68 2.82 -22.74
N VAL A 231 -1.63 1.98 -22.62
CA VAL A 231 -1.15 1.09 -23.69
C VAL A 231 -2.23 0.09 -24.09
N ILE A 232 -2.92 -0.54 -23.13
CA ILE A 232 -4.04 -1.46 -23.39
C ILE A 232 -5.13 -0.79 -24.24
N ARG A 233 -5.53 0.43 -23.88
CA ARG A 233 -6.54 1.20 -24.61
C ARG A 233 -6.07 1.66 -25.99
N TRP A 234 -4.79 1.95 -26.13
CA TRP A 234 -4.20 2.39 -27.40
C TRP A 234 -4.09 1.25 -28.40
N LEU A 235 -3.55 0.09 -27.96
CA LEU A 235 -3.34 -1.07 -28.82
C LEU A 235 -4.66 -1.71 -29.28
N ARG A 236 -5.75 -1.57 -28.50
CA ARG A 236 -7.07 -2.19 -28.71
C ARG A 236 -7.08 -3.73 -28.76
N ARG A 237 -5.95 -4.38 -29.01
CA ARG A 237 -5.70 -5.83 -28.92
C ARG A 237 -4.35 -6.05 -28.23
N PRO A 238 -4.24 -5.75 -26.92
CA PRO A 238 -3.02 -5.98 -26.17
C PRO A 238 -2.74 -7.47 -26.11
N GLY A 239 -1.49 -7.85 -26.36
CA GLY A 239 -1.06 -9.23 -26.19
C GLY A 239 -1.22 -9.70 -24.73
N PRO A 240 -1.30 -11.02 -24.49
CA PRO A 240 -1.53 -11.60 -23.17
C PRO A 240 -0.44 -11.22 -22.16
N GLY A 241 0.78 -10.91 -22.60
CA GLY A 241 1.85 -10.39 -21.73
C GLY A 241 1.53 -9.03 -21.11
N ILE A 242 0.95 -8.11 -21.89
CA ILE A 242 0.61 -6.75 -21.42
C ILE A 242 -0.56 -6.81 -20.43
N ILE A 243 -1.57 -7.65 -20.71
CA ILE A 243 -2.69 -7.86 -19.80
C ILE A 243 -2.19 -8.44 -18.47
N ARG A 244 -1.30 -9.45 -18.52
CA ARG A 244 -0.69 -10.04 -17.31
C ARG A 244 0.11 -9.02 -16.50
N LEU A 245 0.91 -8.21 -17.19
CA LEU A 245 1.70 -7.17 -16.53
C LEU A 245 0.80 -6.10 -15.90
N ALA A 246 -0.31 -5.72 -16.55
CA ALA A 246 -1.28 -4.79 -15.99
C ALA A 246 -2.01 -5.38 -14.77
N GLU A 247 -2.41 -6.65 -14.81
CA GLU A 247 -3.00 -7.36 -13.67
C GLU A 247 -2.01 -7.41 -12.47
N LEU A 248 -0.73 -7.65 -12.74
CA LEU A 248 0.32 -7.65 -11.71
C LEU A 248 0.49 -6.26 -11.11
N VAL A 249 0.63 -5.23 -11.95
CA VAL A 249 0.85 -3.87 -11.46
C VAL A 249 -0.38 -3.31 -10.75
N ASP A 250 -1.61 -3.71 -11.11
CA ASP A 250 -2.83 -3.30 -10.39
C ASP A 250 -2.87 -3.80 -8.93
N GLU A 251 -2.14 -4.87 -8.59
CA GLU A 251 -1.95 -5.32 -7.20
C GLU A 251 -0.90 -4.48 -6.45
N TRP A 252 0.11 -3.94 -7.15
CA TRP A 252 1.24 -3.19 -6.56
C TRP A 252 1.02 -1.67 -6.53
N ALA A 253 0.23 -1.15 -7.45
CA ALA A 253 -0.06 0.27 -7.60
C ALA A 253 -1.22 0.67 -6.68
N MET A 254 -0.89 0.80 -5.39
CA MET A 254 -1.81 0.95 -4.28
C MET A 254 -1.88 2.38 -3.75
N PHE A 255 -1.88 3.39 -4.62
CA PHE A 255 -1.94 4.76 -4.13
C PHE A 255 -3.28 5.07 -3.42
N ASP A 256 -4.33 4.27 -3.65
CA ASP A 256 -5.56 4.25 -2.85
C ASP A 256 -5.29 3.88 -1.38
N VAL A 257 -4.46 2.87 -1.15
CA VAL A 257 -3.99 2.48 0.20
C VAL A 257 -3.16 3.60 0.83
N TYR A 258 -2.34 4.30 0.04
CA TYR A 258 -1.61 5.48 0.52
C TYR A 258 -2.55 6.58 1.02
N VAL A 259 -3.63 6.90 0.27
CA VAL A 259 -4.64 7.87 0.71
C VAL A 259 -5.30 7.44 2.02
N LEU A 260 -5.64 6.15 2.15
CA LEU A 260 -6.19 5.61 3.40
C LEU A 260 -5.20 5.70 4.56
N ALA A 261 -3.93 5.35 4.32
CA ALA A 261 -2.86 5.46 5.31
C ALA A 261 -2.69 6.91 5.78
N MET A 262 -2.65 7.87 4.85
CA MET A 262 -2.57 9.29 5.16
C MET A 262 -3.78 9.77 5.97
N GLY A 263 -4.99 9.30 5.65
CA GLY A 263 -6.20 9.59 6.44
C GLY A 263 -6.15 9.02 7.86
N LEU A 264 -5.62 7.80 8.03
CA LEU A 264 -5.45 7.20 9.36
C LEU A 264 -4.40 7.95 10.18
N VAL A 265 -3.28 8.32 9.55
CA VAL A 265 -2.24 9.14 10.19
C VAL A 265 -2.79 10.50 10.58
N PHE A 266 -3.60 11.14 9.72
CA PHE A 266 -4.29 12.38 10.04
C PHE A 266 -5.13 12.26 11.32
N ILE A 267 -5.96 11.21 11.43
CA ILE A 267 -6.78 10.97 12.63
C ILE A 267 -5.88 10.88 13.88
N LYS A 268 -4.73 10.19 13.78
CA LYS A 268 -3.81 10.02 14.90
C LYS A 268 -3.05 11.28 15.27
N LEU A 269 -2.62 12.05 14.27
CA LEU A 269 -1.85 13.26 14.47
C LEU A 269 -2.71 14.41 14.98
N ASN A 270 -4.00 14.43 14.64
CA ASN A 270 -4.93 15.47 15.09
C ASN A 270 -5.14 15.49 16.62
N ASP A 271 -4.82 14.38 17.30
CA ASP A 271 -4.79 14.32 18.77
C ASP A 271 -3.59 15.09 19.38
N HIS A 272 -2.53 15.36 18.60
CA HIS A 272 -1.25 15.91 19.07
C HIS A 272 -0.87 17.25 18.41
N ALA A 273 -1.34 17.51 17.19
CA ALA A 273 -1.08 18.71 16.41
C ALA A 273 -2.29 19.05 15.54
N SER A 274 -2.56 20.34 15.27
CA SER A 274 -3.57 20.71 14.26
C SER A 274 -3.02 20.37 12.88
N VAL A 275 -3.47 19.23 12.35
CA VAL A 275 -3.22 18.83 10.98
C VAL A 275 -4.46 19.18 10.18
N THR A 276 -4.28 19.76 9.00
CA THR A 276 -5.38 19.98 8.05
C THR A 276 -5.06 19.30 6.72
N LEU A 277 -6.01 18.52 6.20
CA LEU A 277 -5.88 17.87 4.89
C LEU A 277 -6.08 18.90 3.78
N GLN A 278 -5.10 19.02 2.90
CA GLN A 278 -5.01 20.03 1.86
C GLN A 278 -5.47 19.48 0.50
N MET A 279 -5.53 20.37 -0.50
CA MET A 279 -6.04 20.03 -1.85
C MET A 279 -5.37 18.80 -2.47
N GLY A 280 -4.07 18.60 -2.26
CA GLY A 280 -3.34 17.46 -2.80
C GLY A 280 -3.89 16.12 -2.31
N PHE A 281 -4.31 16.04 -1.04
CA PHE A 281 -4.94 14.83 -0.50
C PHE A 281 -6.25 14.51 -1.22
N TRP A 282 -7.10 15.52 -1.40
CA TRP A 282 -8.39 15.37 -2.07
C TRP A 282 -8.23 15.00 -3.54
N LEU A 283 -7.22 15.55 -4.23
CA LEU A 283 -6.90 15.15 -5.60
C LEU A 283 -6.42 13.69 -5.69
N LEU A 284 -5.57 13.22 -4.76
CA LEU A 284 -5.17 11.81 -4.71
C LEU A 284 -6.36 10.90 -4.39
N ALA A 285 -7.23 11.29 -3.46
CA ALA A 285 -8.44 10.55 -3.13
C ALA A 285 -9.38 10.45 -4.35
N ALA A 286 -9.57 11.56 -5.07
CA ALA A 286 -10.36 11.56 -6.30
C ALA A 286 -9.71 10.71 -7.40
N ALA A 287 -8.40 10.80 -7.57
CA ALA A 287 -7.66 9.94 -8.49
C ALA A 287 -7.85 8.46 -8.14
N ALA A 288 -7.84 8.10 -6.85
CA ALA A 288 -8.02 6.73 -6.38
C ALA A 288 -9.40 6.20 -6.75
N CYS A 289 -10.44 7.00 -6.46
CA CYS A 289 -11.81 6.69 -6.85
C CYS A 289 -11.97 6.53 -8.37
N LEU A 290 -11.43 7.46 -9.16
CA LEU A 290 -11.50 7.41 -10.63
C LEU A 290 -10.79 6.16 -11.17
N THR A 291 -9.61 5.85 -10.65
CA THR A 291 -8.84 4.68 -11.10
C THR A 291 -9.50 3.37 -10.68
N TRP A 292 -10.20 3.34 -9.54
CA TRP A 292 -11.02 2.21 -9.15
C TRP A 292 -12.19 1.98 -10.12
N ILE A 293 -12.89 3.05 -10.51
CA ILE A 293 -13.96 2.99 -11.53
C ILE A 293 -13.38 2.54 -12.88
N ASP A 294 -12.23 3.09 -13.25
CA ASP A 294 -11.52 2.82 -14.51
C ASP A 294 -11.10 1.34 -14.60
N SER A 295 -10.53 0.80 -13.52
CA SER A 295 -10.13 -0.60 -13.42
C SER A 295 -11.34 -1.54 -13.39
N ALA A 296 -12.43 -1.17 -12.70
CA ALA A 296 -13.67 -1.95 -12.70
C ALA A 296 -14.31 -2.05 -14.09
N ARG A 297 -14.28 -0.96 -14.87
CA ARG A 297 -14.74 -0.94 -16.27
C ARG A 297 -13.84 -1.79 -17.17
N LEU A 298 -12.52 -1.67 -17.01
CA LEU A 298 -11.56 -2.49 -17.74
C LEU A 298 -11.76 -3.98 -17.46
N HIS A 299 -11.98 -4.37 -16.20
CA HIS A 299 -12.27 -5.75 -15.81
C HIS A 299 -13.60 -6.27 -16.39
N ARG A 300 -14.62 -5.41 -16.51
CA ARG A 300 -15.87 -5.80 -17.20
C ARG A 300 -15.64 -6.02 -18.69
N GLN A 301 -14.85 -5.16 -19.35
CA GLN A 301 -14.48 -5.34 -20.75
C GLN A 301 -13.60 -6.57 -20.97
N LEU A 302 -12.74 -6.90 -20.00
CA LEU A 302 -11.95 -8.12 -20.03
C LEU A 302 -12.85 -9.36 -19.93
N ASN A 303 -13.90 -9.34 -19.12
CA ASN A 303 -14.74 -10.52 -18.86
C ASN A 303 -16.02 -10.62 -19.70
N ALA A 304 -16.26 -9.65 -20.58
CA ALA A 304 -17.37 -9.64 -21.53
C ALA A 304 -16.95 -10.33 -22.84
#